data_AF-A0A2S5B887-F1
#
_entry.id   AF-A0A2S5B887-F1
#
_cell.length_a   1.000
_cell.length_b   1.000
_cell.length_c   1.000
_cell.angle_alpha   90.00
_cell.angle_beta   90.00
_cell.angle_gamma   90.00
#
_symmetry.space_group_name_H-M   'P 1'
#
loop_
_entity.id
_entity.type
_entity.pdbx_description
1 polymer ?
#
loop_
_entity_poly.entity_id
_entity_poly.type
_entity_poly.pdbx_seq_one_letter_code
_entity_poly.pdbx_strand_id
1 'polypeptide(L)'
;MGCGQSIDAEASKNQQQSKAIDEELKKAKAEEAAEYVASVYRRTVKALMLGAGESGKSTIVKQMRLMYAEPYTSEERHLYKDIVYSNALQSMQVRDSVFRRPEARADTGRKPRQAVVSGFEHINLELPLDLRPAAEYLPSISTEHVADRRTGDMLPEIRDAIIALWADGSTRRVVGMSSRFQLNDSAEYPPERVGRSSEGRRQTGWTFSTFFDAMPRVGAPGYLPTDQDILRTRVRSTGIVEHAFDVRGQKLRVLDVGGQRSERKKWIHCFENVNMLIFVAAISEYDQVLFEDSTVNRLAEATMLWESVANSRWFERSSFVLMLNKIDIFAAKVRSGESPLVEYFPDFTGPPGDLDAAKQYMKHNFVSLSRKKDRGLYVHLTCATDTDQTRVVVGAVMDQVLTRLLSEVGLI
;
A
#
# COMPACT_ATOMS: atom_id res chain seq x y z
N MET A 1 -27.70 20.37 -83.80
CA MET A 1 -26.64 20.20 -82.78
C MET A 1 -27.14 20.80 -81.49
N GLY A 2 -27.11 20.07 -80.36
CA GLY A 2 -27.34 20.66 -79.04
C GLY A 2 -28.40 19.97 -78.17
N CYS A 3 -28.13 18.75 -77.69
CA CYS A 3 -28.80 18.16 -76.51
C CYS A 3 -27.87 17.23 -75.68
N GLY A 4 -26.59 17.07 -76.05
CA GLY A 4 -25.67 16.14 -75.37
C GLY A 4 -24.91 16.74 -74.18
N GLN A 5 -24.61 18.04 -74.19
CA GLN A 5 -23.76 18.67 -73.16
C GLN A 5 -24.48 18.95 -71.82
N SER A 6 -25.81 19.00 -71.81
CA SER A 6 -26.61 19.29 -70.61
C SER A 6 -26.76 18.07 -69.70
N ILE A 7 -26.87 16.87 -70.26
CA ILE A 7 -27.03 15.62 -69.51
C ILE A 7 -25.72 15.25 -68.78
N ASP A 8 -24.57 15.44 -69.43
CA ASP A 8 -23.25 15.18 -68.84
C ASP A 8 -22.91 16.16 -67.71
N ALA A 9 -23.28 17.44 -67.85
CA ALA A 9 -23.07 18.45 -66.82
C ALA A 9 -23.95 18.19 -65.57
N GLU A 10 -25.20 17.78 -65.77
CA GLU A 10 -26.14 17.47 -64.69
C GLU A 10 -25.75 16.17 -63.97
N ALA A 11 -25.31 15.14 -64.71
CA ALA A 11 -24.76 13.92 -64.16
C ALA A 11 -23.48 14.18 -63.34
N SER A 12 -22.57 15.00 -63.84
CA SER A 12 -21.34 15.38 -63.12
C SER A 12 -21.66 16.17 -61.85
N LYS A 13 -22.68 17.04 -61.88
CA LYS A 13 -23.11 17.84 -60.73
C LYS A 13 -23.76 16.96 -59.66
N ASN A 14 -24.63 16.02 -60.05
CA ASN A 14 -25.23 15.03 -59.15
C ASN A 14 -24.17 14.11 -58.53
N GLN A 15 -23.15 13.72 -59.29
CA GLN A 15 -22.05 12.89 -58.78
C GLN A 15 -21.16 13.67 -57.79
N GLN A 16 -20.92 14.96 -58.01
CA GLN A 16 -20.26 15.83 -57.03
C GLN A 16 -21.10 16.03 -55.77
N GLN A 17 -22.42 16.20 -55.92
CA GLN A 17 -23.34 16.38 -54.80
C GLN A 17 -23.45 15.11 -53.94
N SER A 18 -23.53 13.93 -54.57
CA SER A 18 -23.50 12.64 -53.88
C SER A 18 -22.20 12.43 -53.11
N LYS A 19 -21.05 12.78 -53.71
CA LYS A 19 -19.75 12.70 -53.02
C LYS A 19 -19.66 13.65 -51.82
N ALA A 20 -20.19 14.87 -51.94
CA ALA A 20 -20.21 15.81 -50.83
C ALA A 20 -21.09 15.32 -49.67
N ILE A 21 -22.27 14.75 -49.97
CA ILE A 21 -23.17 14.15 -48.99
C ILE A 21 -22.50 12.94 -48.31
N ASP A 22 -21.82 12.07 -49.07
CA ASP A 22 -21.10 10.92 -48.49
C ASP A 22 -19.96 11.36 -47.55
N GLU A 23 -19.23 12.42 -47.89
CA GLU A 23 -18.18 12.99 -47.03
C GLU A 23 -18.77 13.64 -45.77
N GLU A 24 -19.89 14.37 -45.87
CA GLU A 24 -20.60 14.92 -44.70
C GLU A 24 -21.13 13.79 -43.79
N LEU A 25 -21.68 12.72 -44.36
CA LEU A 25 -22.15 11.55 -43.59
C LEU A 25 -21.00 10.83 -42.88
N LYS A 26 -19.84 10.68 -43.54
CA LYS A 26 -18.64 10.13 -42.88
C LYS A 26 -18.18 11.01 -41.72
N LYS A 27 -18.16 12.33 -41.93
CA LYS A 27 -17.75 13.29 -40.89
C LYS A 27 -18.70 13.27 -39.70
N ALA A 28 -20.01 13.29 -39.94
CA ALA A 28 -21.03 13.22 -38.89
C ALA A 28 -20.93 11.91 -38.09
N LYS A 29 -20.73 10.76 -38.76
CA LYS A 29 -20.51 9.47 -38.08
C LYS A 29 -19.22 9.46 -37.24
N ALA A 30 -18.15 10.09 -37.73
CA ALA A 30 -16.90 10.21 -36.99
C ALA A 30 -17.06 11.10 -35.75
N GLU A 31 -17.79 12.22 -35.87
CA GLU A 31 -18.11 13.11 -34.74
C GLU A 31 -19.00 12.42 -33.70
N GLU A 32 -20.02 11.67 -34.12
CA GLU A 32 -20.88 10.88 -33.23
C GLU A 32 -20.08 9.79 -32.49
N ALA A 33 -19.21 9.06 -33.20
CA ALA A 33 -18.33 8.07 -32.60
C ALA A 33 -17.36 8.72 -31.60
N ALA A 34 -16.79 9.89 -31.93
CA ALA A 34 -15.89 10.63 -31.05
C ALA A 34 -16.61 11.12 -29.77
N GLU A 35 -17.83 11.65 -29.90
CA GLU A 35 -18.62 12.08 -28.73
C GLU A 35 -19.03 10.90 -27.85
N TYR A 36 -19.35 9.74 -28.45
CA TYR A 36 -19.64 8.52 -27.72
C TYR A 36 -18.41 8.01 -26.96
N VAL A 37 -17.23 7.95 -27.59
CA VAL A 37 -15.96 7.62 -26.93
C VAL A 37 -15.68 8.59 -25.78
N ALA A 38 -15.82 9.90 -26.02
CA ALA A 38 -15.65 10.93 -25.00
C ALA A 38 -16.66 10.79 -23.84
N SER A 39 -17.88 10.30 -24.11
CA SER A 39 -18.87 9.99 -23.08
C SER A 39 -18.42 8.81 -22.19
N VAL A 40 -17.78 7.79 -22.77
CA VAL A 40 -17.25 6.63 -22.05
C VAL A 40 -16.06 7.04 -21.18
N TYR A 41 -15.14 7.85 -21.71
CA TYR A 41 -14.03 8.44 -20.93
C TYR A 41 -14.49 9.34 -19.78
N ARG A 42 -15.66 9.97 -19.91
CA ARG A 42 -16.27 10.77 -18.82
C ARG A 42 -16.96 9.91 -17.76
N ARG A 43 -17.21 8.62 -17.99
CA ARG A 43 -17.87 7.74 -17.01
C ARG A 43 -16.95 7.49 -15.83
N THR A 44 -17.45 7.69 -14.62
CA THR A 44 -16.64 7.41 -13.43
C THR A 44 -16.35 5.91 -13.28
N VAL A 45 -15.07 5.56 -13.18
CA VAL A 45 -14.61 4.20 -12.87
C VAL A 45 -14.63 4.02 -11.36
N LYS A 46 -15.43 3.06 -10.88
CA LYS A 46 -15.49 2.68 -9.46
C LYS A 46 -14.49 1.56 -9.17
N ALA A 47 -13.47 1.86 -8.39
CA ALA A 47 -12.50 0.90 -7.87
C ALA A 47 -12.76 0.59 -6.39
N LEU A 48 -12.70 -0.69 -6.02
CA LEU A 48 -12.79 -1.13 -4.63
C LEU A 48 -11.45 -1.71 -4.19
N MET A 49 -10.88 -1.19 -3.10
CA MET A 49 -9.63 -1.68 -2.53
C MET A 49 -9.88 -2.66 -1.40
N LEU A 50 -9.46 -3.92 -1.58
CA LEU A 50 -9.57 -4.97 -0.57
C LEU A 50 -8.19 -5.52 -0.18
N GLY A 51 -8.13 -6.22 0.95
CA GLY A 51 -6.91 -6.83 1.47
C GLY A 51 -6.90 -6.84 2.98
N ALA A 52 -6.03 -7.67 3.57
CA ALA A 52 -5.87 -7.79 5.01
C ALA A 52 -5.48 -6.46 5.69
N GLY A 53 -5.55 -6.40 7.02
CA GLY A 53 -5.01 -5.26 7.78
C GLY A 53 -3.54 -5.03 7.42
N GLU A 54 -3.08 -3.78 7.41
CA GLU A 54 -1.66 -3.44 7.23
C GLU A 54 -1.06 -3.82 5.85
N SER A 55 -1.87 -4.26 4.89
CA SER A 55 -1.37 -4.66 3.57
C SER A 55 -0.88 -3.51 2.67
N GLY A 56 -1.18 -2.25 3.03
CA GLY A 56 -0.75 -1.04 2.30
C GLY A 56 -1.82 -0.36 1.45
N LYS A 57 -3.11 -0.70 1.60
CA LYS A 57 -4.23 -0.05 0.88
C LYS A 57 -4.22 1.47 1.00
N SER A 58 -4.27 1.99 2.23
CA SER A 58 -4.32 3.44 2.46
C SER A 58 -3.02 4.13 2.04
N THR A 59 -1.88 3.43 2.00
CA THR A 59 -0.63 3.96 1.43
C THR A 59 -0.77 4.17 -0.08
N ILE A 60 -1.35 3.21 -0.81
CA ILE A 60 -1.63 3.36 -2.24
C ILE A 60 -2.62 4.51 -2.50
N VAL A 61 -3.63 4.68 -1.65
CA VAL A 61 -4.56 5.83 -1.75
C VAL A 61 -3.83 7.15 -1.54
N LYS A 62 -2.93 7.24 -0.54
CA LYS A 62 -2.08 8.42 -0.34
C LYS A 62 -1.16 8.68 -1.54
N GLN A 63 -0.61 7.64 -2.17
CA GLN A 63 0.16 7.78 -3.41
C GLN A 63 -0.70 8.33 -4.54
N MET A 64 -1.92 7.82 -4.72
CA MET A 64 -2.87 8.36 -5.72
C MET A 64 -3.16 9.83 -5.45
N ARG A 65 -3.32 10.23 -4.18
CA ARG A 65 -3.48 11.63 -3.80
C ARG A 65 -2.27 12.48 -4.19
N LEU A 66 -1.04 12.03 -3.89
CA LEU A 66 0.18 12.75 -4.27
C LEU A 66 0.34 12.93 -5.78
N MET A 67 -0.16 11.99 -6.59
CA MET A 67 0.01 12.01 -8.04
C MET A 67 -1.11 12.70 -8.80
N TYR A 68 -2.34 12.64 -8.30
CA TYR A 68 -3.56 12.94 -9.06
C TYR A 68 -4.55 13.85 -8.31
N ALA A 69 -4.15 14.41 -7.17
CA ALA A 69 -4.94 15.37 -6.42
C ALA A 69 -4.06 16.54 -5.96
N GLU A 70 -4.70 17.52 -5.31
CA GLU A 70 -3.99 18.67 -4.75
C GLU A 70 -2.94 18.24 -3.72
N PRO A 71 -1.74 18.84 -3.75
CA PRO A 71 -0.70 18.58 -2.77
C PRO A 71 -1.20 18.82 -1.34
N TYR A 72 -0.60 18.11 -0.38
CA TYR A 72 -0.91 18.33 1.04
C TYR A 72 -0.59 19.76 1.44
N THR A 73 -1.60 20.46 1.96
CA THR A 73 -1.44 21.83 2.45
C THR A 73 -0.61 21.86 3.73
N SER A 74 -0.09 23.03 4.09
CA SER A 74 0.64 23.19 5.35
C SER A 74 -0.24 22.79 6.55
N GLU A 75 -1.53 23.13 6.55
CA GLU A 75 -2.45 22.77 7.62
C GLU A 75 -2.61 21.26 7.76
N GLU A 76 -2.77 20.55 6.64
CA GLU A 76 -2.83 19.08 6.66
C GLU A 76 -1.52 18.46 7.13
N ARG A 77 -0.38 19.02 6.72
CA ARG A 77 0.94 18.56 7.20
C ARG A 77 1.07 18.73 8.71
N HIS A 78 0.52 19.78 9.32
CA HIS A 78 0.47 19.92 10.78
C HIS A 78 -0.38 18.82 11.43
N LEU A 79 -1.51 18.45 10.85
CA LEU A 79 -2.31 17.32 11.35
C LEU A 79 -1.54 15.99 11.27
N TYR A 80 -0.77 15.79 10.20
CA TYR A 80 0.08 14.60 10.08
C TYR A 80 1.27 14.63 11.03
N LYS A 81 1.71 15.80 11.51
CA LYS A 81 2.84 15.93 12.45
C LYS A 81 2.56 15.15 13.74
N ASP A 82 1.37 15.33 14.31
CA ASP A 82 0.94 14.62 15.51
C ASP A 82 0.86 13.10 15.28
N ILE A 83 0.40 12.68 14.09
CA ILE A 83 0.32 11.27 13.72
C ILE A 83 1.73 10.66 13.61
N VAL A 84 2.66 11.37 12.96
CA VAL A 84 4.07 10.94 12.85
C VAL A 84 4.68 10.76 14.23
N TYR A 85 4.49 11.71 15.13
CA TYR A 85 5.00 11.65 16.50
C TYR A 85 4.38 10.51 17.32
N SER A 86 3.06 10.34 17.20
CA SER A 86 2.33 9.25 17.85
C SER A 86 2.82 7.88 17.34
N ASN A 87 3.02 7.72 16.03
CA ASN A 87 3.55 6.49 15.44
C ASN A 87 5.00 6.25 15.88
N ALA A 88 5.84 7.28 15.96
CA ALA A 88 7.22 7.18 16.45
C ALA A 88 7.25 6.57 17.86
N LEU A 89 6.45 7.15 18.77
CA LEU A 89 6.38 6.71 20.15
C LEU A 89 5.78 5.30 20.26
N GLN A 90 4.66 5.03 19.58
CA GLN A 90 4.02 3.71 19.56
C GLN A 90 4.91 2.60 19.00
N SER A 91 5.83 2.92 18.10
CA SER A 91 6.78 1.95 17.57
C SER A 91 7.78 1.52 18.64
N MET A 92 8.23 2.46 19.48
CA MET A 92 9.18 2.16 20.57
C MET A 92 8.51 1.54 21.80
N GLN A 93 7.24 1.85 22.09
CA GLN A 93 6.58 1.45 23.34
C GLN A 93 5.26 0.70 23.18
N VAL A 94 4.99 -0.22 24.10
CA VAL A 94 3.64 -0.77 24.30
C VAL A 94 2.96 0.03 25.39
N ARG A 95 1.85 0.69 25.07
CA ARG A 95 0.86 0.96 26.11
C ARG A 95 0.16 -0.35 26.42
N ASP A 96 0.40 -0.89 27.60
CA ASP A 96 -0.63 -1.68 28.27
C ASP A 96 -1.83 -0.72 28.42
N SER A 97 -2.78 -0.76 27.48
CA SER A 97 -4.09 -0.12 27.66
C SER A 97 -4.91 -0.78 28.78
N VAL A 98 -4.26 -1.57 29.65
CA VAL A 98 -4.79 -2.32 30.78
C VAL A 98 -3.89 -2.15 32.01
N PHE A 99 -3.35 -0.96 32.29
CA PHE A 99 -2.89 -0.68 33.66
C PHE A 99 -4.03 -0.11 34.51
N ARG A 100 -4.49 -0.97 35.43
CA ARG A 100 -5.47 -0.82 36.54
C ARG A 100 -6.84 -1.50 36.36
N ARG A 101 -6.85 -2.83 36.28
CA ARG A 101 -7.83 -3.63 37.04
C ARG A 101 -7.08 -4.66 37.87
N PRO A 102 -7.02 -4.52 39.21
CA PRO A 102 -6.26 -5.43 40.09
C PRO A 102 -6.78 -6.87 40.21
N GLU A 103 -7.76 -7.30 39.41
CA GLU A 103 -8.51 -8.55 39.67
C GLU A 103 -8.68 -9.47 38.46
N ALA A 104 -7.95 -9.27 37.36
CA ALA A 104 -7.97 -10.24 36.26
C ALA A 104 -6.98 -11.38 36.56
N ARG A 105 -7.53 -12.51 37.01
CA ARG A 105 -6.84 -13.77 37.27
C ARG A 105 -5.90 -14.16 36.12
N ALA A 106 -4.80 -14.79 36.51
CA ALA A 106 -3.88 -15.46 35.61
C ALA A 106 -4.61 -16.47 34.70
N ASP A 107 -4.14 -16.54 33.46
CA ASP A 107 -4.48 -17.48 32.38
C ASP A 107 -5.57 -17.04 31.39
N THR A 108 -5.12 -16.46 30.28
CA THR A 108 -5.60 -16.64 28.89
C THR A 108 -4.84 -15.65 27.98
N GLY A 109 -3.93 -16.16 27.15
CA GLY A 109 -3.37 -15.49 25.95
C GLY A 109 -3.01 -14.00 26.09
N ARG A 110 -1.80 -13.68 26.58
CA ARG A 110 -1.25 -12.32 26.45
C ARG A 110 -1.22 -11.95 24.96
N LYS A 111 -1.99 -10.93 24.56
CA LYS A 111 -1.90 -10.37 23.19
C LYS A 111 -0.46 -9.97 22.91
N PRO A 112 0.09 -10.28 21.72
CA PRO A 112 1.46 -9.92 21.38
C PRO A 112 1.63 -8.39 21.45
N ARG A 113 2.68 -7.98 22.16
CA ARG A 113 3.00 -6.58 22.45
C ARG A 113 3.61 -5.93 21.20
N GLN A 114 3.04 -4.80 20.75
CA GLN A 114 3.49 -4.04 19.57
C GLN A 114 4.56 -2.99 19.91
N ALA A 115 5.81 -3.40 20.21
CA ALA A 115 6.89 -2.43 20.42
C ALA A 115 8.31 -3.00 20.44
N VAL A 116 9.28 -2.14 20.11
CA VAL A 116 10.71 -2.43 20.20
C VAL A 116 11.15 -2.77 21.63
N VAL A 117 10.78 -1.97 22.64
CA VAL A 117 11.20 -2.22 24.03
C VAL A 117 10.72 -3.59 24.53
N SER A 118 9.49 -3.99 24.20
CA SER A 118 9.01 -5.34 24.54
C SER A 118 9.70 -6.44 23.73
N GLY A 119 10.24 -6.11 22.55
CA GLY A 119 10.91 -7.07 21.67
C GLY A 119 12.16 -7.69 22.30
N PHE A 120 12.87 -6.96 23.17
CA PHE A 120 14.03 -7.46 23.93
C PHE A 120 13.69 -8.75 24.70
N GLU A 121 12.58 -8.75 25.43
CA GLU A 121 12.10 -9.94 26.16
C GLU A 121 11.75 -11.10 25.21
N HIS A 122 11.12 -10.80 24.07
CA HIS A 122 10.64 -11.82 23.11
C HIS A 122 11.78 -12.55 22.40
N ILE A 123 12.93 -11.88 22.21
CA ILE A 123 14.10 -12.49 21.57
C ILE A 123 15.17 -12.94 22.58
N ASN A 124 14.85 -12.92 23.88
CA ASN A 124 15.75 -13.27 24.97
C ASN A 124 17.08 -12.47 24.93
N LEU A 125 16.97 -11.17 24.70
CA LEU A 125 18.10 -10.23 24.68
C LEU A 125 17.97 -9.27 25.86
N GLU A 126 19.03 -9.11 26.64
CA GLU A 126 19.03 -8.15 27.75
C GLU A 126 19.09 -6.71 27.24
N LEU A 127 18.24 -5.84 27.80
CA LEU A 127 18.30 -4.41 27.56
C LEU A 127 19.52 -3.81 28.28
N PRO A 128 20.42 -3.11 27.56
CA PRO A 128 21.58 -2.43 28.15
C PRO A 128 21.19 -1.51 29.31
N LEU A 129 22.02 -1.50 30.37
CA LEU A 129 21.73 -0.76 31.62
C LEU A 129 21.56 0.74 31.40
N ASP A 130 22.36 1.31 30.51
CA ASP A 130 22.34 2.71 30.09
C ASP A 130 21.07 3.11 29.34
N LEU A 131 20.39 2.15 28.71
CA LEU A 131 19.13 2.38 27.98
C LEU A 131 17.88 2.19 28.83
N ARG A 132 17.98 1.61 30.03
CA ARG A 132 16.83 1.38 30.92
C ARG A 132 16.05 2.65 31.25
N PRO A 133 16.68 3.80 31.57
CA PRO A 133 15.93 5.03 31.84
C PRO A 133 15.06 5.45 30.65
N ALA A 134 15.56 5.34 29.41
CA ALA A 134 14.80 5.66 28.21
C ALA A 134 13.67 4.65 27.97
N ALA A 135 13.94 3.36 28.14
CA ALA A 135 12.96 2.29 27.97
C ALA A 135 11.85 2.29 29.03
N GLU A 136 12.12 2.80 30.22
CA GLU A 136 11.14 3.00 31.30
C GLU A 136 10.38 4.32 31.13
N TYR A 137 11.06 5.37 30.66
CA TYR A 137 10.48 6.70 30.45
C TYR A 137 9.44 6.70 29.34
N LEU A 138 9.75 6.17 28.15
CA LEU A 138 8.85 6.27 27.01
C LEU A 138 7.45 5.73 27.36
N PRO A 139 7.26 4.48 27.85
CA PRO A 139 5.94 3.93 28.15
C PRO A 139 5.09 4.73 29.15
N SER A 140 5.72 5.60 29.95
CA SER A 140 5.02 6.49 30.89
C SER A 140 4.29 7.65 30.19
N ILE A 141 4.62 7.93 28.93
CA ILE A 141 4.10 9.05 28.16
C ILE A 141 2.89 8.65 27.30
N SER A 142 1.84 9.45 27.37
CA SER A 142 0.68 9.32 26.48
C SER A 142 1.04 9.82 25.08
N THR A 143 0.53 9.15 24.05
CA THR A 143 0.67 9.59 22.64
C THR A 143 0.03 10.96 22.36
N GLU A 144 -0.84 11.43 23.24
CA GLU A 144 -1.44 12.78 23.19
C GLU A 144 -0.52 13.87 23.77
N HIS A 145 0.56 13.48 24.46
CA HIS A 145 1.49 14.39 25.13
C HIS A 145 2.90 14.31 24.56
N VAL A 146 3.04 13.85 23.31
CA VAL A 146 4.35 13.74 22.62
C VAL A 146 4.87 15.09 22.15
N ALA A 147 3.96 16.04 21.92
CA ALA A 147 4.27 17.38 21.46
C ALA A 147 3.97 18.43 22.53
N ASP A 148 4.76 19.49 22.53
CA ASP A 148 4.48 20.72 23.26
C ASP A 148 3.20 21.37 22.71
N ARG A 149 2.26 21.71 23.58
CA ARG A 149 0.94 22.23 23.18
C ARG A 149 0.98 23.64 22.57
N ARG A 150 2.06 24.39 22.80
CA ARG A 150 2.22 25.76 22.29
C ARG A 150 2.92 25.77 20.95
N THR A 151 3.97 24.96 20.79
CA THR A 151 4.78 24.95 19.56
C THR A 151 4.37 23.85 18.59
N GLY A 152 3.73 22.79 19.07
CA GLY A 152 3.46 21.57 18.31
C GLY A 152 4.74 20.76 18.01
N ASP A 153 5.87 21.08 18.63
CA ASP A 153 7.13 20.36 18.45
C ASP A 153 7.23 19.17 19.41
N MET A 154 7.94 18.11 18.99
CA MET A 154 8.18 16.96 19.85
C MET A 154 8.98 17.38 21.08
N LEU A 155 8.60 16.88 22.25
CA LEU A 155 9.35 17.13 23.48
C LEU A 155 10.78 16.57 23.34
N PRO A 156 11.83 17.38 23.59
CA PRO A 156 13.22 16.96 23.43
C PRO A 156 13.56 15.68 24.18
N GLU A 157 13.01 15.48 25.37
CA GLU A 157 13.25 14.31 26.21
C GLU A 157 12.75 13.02 25.55
N ILE A 158 11.61 13.09 24.86
CA ILE A 158 11.04 11.95 24.12
C ILE A 158 11.91 11.67 22.88
N ARG A 159 12.25 12.72 22.13
CA ARG A 159 13.12 12.60 20.95
C ARG A 159 14.44 11.94 21.33
N ASP A 160 15.10 12.47 22.35
CA ASP A 160 16.44 12.05 22.76
C ASP A 160 16.42 10.61 23.31
N ALA A 161 15.37 10.22 24.03
CA ALA A 161 15.17 8.84 24.46
C ALA A 161 14.99 7.87 23.27
N ILE A 162 14.21 8.23 22.24
CA ILE A 162 14.06 7.41 21.02
C ILE A 162 15.39 7.30 20.28
N ILE A 163 16.12 8.40 20.12
CA ILE A 163 17.44 8.42 19.46
C ILE A 163 18.44 7.56 20.23
N ALA A 164 18.49 7.68 21.56
CA ALA A 164 19.39 6.91 22.41
C ALA A 164 19.12 5.40 22.29
N LEU A 165 17.85 4.99 22.34
CA LEU A 165 17.47 3.60 22.13
C LEU A 165 17.90 3.11 20.74
N TRP A 166 17.62 3.89 19.69
CA TRP A 166 17.91 3.47 18.31
C TRP A 166 19.40 3.42 17.97
N ALA A 167 20.21 4.28 18.59
CA ALA A 167 21.66 4.30 18.36
C ALA A 167 22.32 2.97 18.72
N ASP A 168 21.75 2.24 19.69
CA ASP A 168 22.30 0.99 20.17
C ASP A 168 22.11 -0.18 19.21
N GLY A 169 23.12 -1.06 19.14
CA GLY A 169 23.11 -2.22 18.25
C GLY A 169 22.11 -3.30 18.66
N SER A 170 21.82 -3.44 19.96
CA SER A 170 20.85 -4.42 20.48
C SER A 170 19.42 -4.05 20.07
N THR A 171 19.06 -2.77 20.15
CA THR A 171 17.75 -2.26 19.69
C THR A 171 17.55 -2.51 18.20
N ARG A 172 18.58 -2.24 17.38
CA ARG A 172 18.55 -2.51 15.93
C ARG A 172 18.40 -4.00 15.63
N ARG A 173 19.06 -4.85 16.41
CA ARG A 173 18.91 -6.31 16.32
C ARG A 173 17.49 -6.76 16.68
N VAL A 174 16.88 -6.18 17.72
CA VAL A 174 15.48 -6.45 18.08
C VAL A 174 14.56 -6.10 16.91
N VAL A 175 14.71 -4.92 16.31
CA VAL A 175 13.92 -4.52 15.14
C VAL A 175 14.14 -5.44 13.94
N GLY A 176 15.38 -5.88 13.68
CA GLY A 176 15.68 -6.86 12.64
C GLY A 176 14.96 -8.21 12.84
N MET A 177 14.58 -8.53 14.07
CA MET A 177 13.83 -9.73 14.43
C MET A 177 12.34 -9.45 14.65
N SER A 178 11.80 -8.36 14.06
CA SER A 178 10.39 -7.94 14.19
C SER A 178 9.40 -9.02 13.78
N SER A 179 9.77 -9.98 12.94
CA SER A 179 8.92 -11.12 12.58
C SER A 179 8.55 -12.02 13.77
N ARG A 180 9.35 -12.01 14.83
CA ARG A 180 9.11 -12.81 16.05
C ARG A 180 8.15 -12.16 17.04
N PHE A 181 7.83 -10.89 16.85
CA PHE A 181 6.87 -10.17 17.67
C PHE A 181 5.98 -9.33 16.74
N GLN A 182 5.22 -8.38 17.29
CA GLN A 182 4.43 -7.48 16.46
C GLN A 182 5.13 -6.13 16.46
N LEU A 183 5.43 -5.60 15.29
CA LEU A 183 5.88 -4.22 15.13
C LEU A 183 5.05 -3.59 14.03
N ASN A 184 4.82 -2.28 14.13
CA ASN A 184 4.13 -1.60 13.05
C ASN A 184 5.08 -1.37 11.87
N ASP A 185 4.53 -1.37 10.65
CA ASP A 185 5.32 -1.16 9.43
C ASP A 185 5.95 0.23 9.34
N SER A 186 5.42 1.22 10.07
CA SER A 186 5.99 2.57 10.09
C SER A 186 7.41 2.54 10.67
N ALA A 187 7.76 1.54 11.48
CA ALA A 187 9.10 1.36 12.01
C ALA A 187 10.10 0.80 10.98
N GLU A 188 9.65 0.24 9.85
CA GLU A 188 10.50 -0.43 8.88
C GLU A 188 10.82 0.51 7.68
N TYR A 189 12.08 0.59 7.26
CA TYR A 189 12.50 1.26 6.03
C TYR A 189 13.24 0.25 5.14
N PRO A 190 13.30 0.50 3.81
CA PRO A 190 14.10 -0.31 2.93
C PRO A 190 15.57 -0.23 3.37
N PRO A 191 16.32 -1.34 3.37
CA PRO A 191 17.73 -1.27 3.69
C PRO A 191 18.50 -0.49 2.63
N GLU A 192 19.33 0.45 3.05
CA GLU A 192 20.23 1.17 2.16
C GLU A 192 21.56 0.41 2.01
N ARG A 193 22.14 0.50 0.80
CA ARG A 193 23.47 -0.03 0.52
C ARG A 193 24.49 0.95 1.10
N VAL A 194 25.17 0.57 2.18
CA VAL A 194 26.27 1.38 2.73
C VAL A 194 27.44 1.34 1.75
N GLY A 195 27.83 2.50 1.23
CA GLY A 195 29.04 2.68 0.44
C GLY A 195 30.31 2.45 1.28
N ARG A 196 31.41 2.06 0.63
CA ARG A 196 32.71 1.82 1.29
C ARG A 196 33.10 2.99 2.19
N SER A 197 33.37 2.72 3.47
CA SER A 197 34.13 3.65 4.30
C SER A 197 35.57 3.76 3.81
N SER A 198 36.16 4.94 3.95
CA SER A 198 37.55 5.26 3.60
C SER A 198 38.60 4.50 4.45
N GLU A 199 38.19 3.78 5.49
CA GLU A 199 39.09 3.15 6.47
C GLU A 199 39.28 1.63 6.31
N GLY A 200 38.95 1.06 5.15
CA GLY A 200 39.36 -0.32 4.83
C GLY A 200 38.71 -1.45 5.66
N ARG A 201 37.83 -1.15 6.62
CA ARG A 201 36.94 -2.15 7.23
C ARG A 201 35.86 -2.54 6.23
N ARG A 202 35.82 -3.81 5.85
CA ARG A 202 34.69 -4.40 5.11
C ARG A 202 33.43 -4.30 5.97
N GLN A 203 32.63 -3.27 5.76
CA GLN A 203 31.22 -3.26 6.16
C GLN A 203 30.39 -3.57 4.92
N THR A 204 30.44 -4.83 4.47
CA THR A 204 29.53 -5.34 3.44
C THR A 204 28.27 -5.81 4.15
N GLY A 205 27.28 -4.93 4.28
CA GLY A 205 26.00 -5.26 4.90
C GLY A 205 24.90 -4.30 4.45
N TRP A 206 23.71 -4.85 4.28
CA TRP A 206 22.47 -4.07 4.20
C TRP A 206 22.23 -3.47 5.58
N THR A 207 22.22 -2.14 5.70
CA THR A 207 21.80 -1.52 6.97
C THR A 207 20.30 -1.37 6.89
N PHE A 208 19.57 -1.99 7.82
CA PHE A 208 18.16 -1.67 8.03
C PHE A 208 18.07 -0.18 8.31
N SER A 209 17.63 0.60 7.32
CA SER A 209 17.14 1.92 7.63
C SER A 209 15.80 1.72 8.33
N THR A 210 15.48 2.56 9.30
CA THR A 210 14.17 2.60 9.94
C THR A 210 13.68 4.03 9.98
N PHE A 211 12.40 4.21 10.26
CA PHE A 211 11.85 5.52 10.59
C PHE A 211 12.62 6.21 11.73
N PHE A 212 13.27 5.43 12.61
CA PHE A 212 14.05 5.97 13.71
C PHE A 212 15.34 6.68 13.26
N ASP A 213 15.89 6.38 12.08
CA ASP A 213 17.02 7.13 11.50
C ASP A 213 16.65 8.59 11.21
N ALA A 214 15.37 8.84 10.93
CA ALA A 214 14.87 10.19 10.65
C ALA A 214 14.57 10.98 11.93
N MET A 215 14.67 10.40 13.13
CA MET A 215 14.29 11.06 14.39
C MET A 215 15.04 12.35 14.70
N PRO A 216 16.33 12.53 14.34
CA PRO A 216 16.99 13.82 14.48
C PRO A 216 16.30 14.94 13.69
N ARG A 217 15.76 14.63 12.51
CA ARG A 217 15.00 15.56 11.66
C ARG A 217 13.55 15.69 12.13
N VAL A 218 12.89 14.57 12.40
CA VAL A 218 11.47 14.51 12.78
C VAL A 218 11.25 15.19 14.15
N GLY A 219 12.14 15.00 15.11
CA GLY A 219 12.06 15.65 16.43
C GLY A 219 12.66 17.06 16.49
N ALA A 220 13.07 17.64 15.36
CA ALA A 220 13.62 19.00 15.35
C ALA A 220 12.52 20.07 15.54
N PRO A 221 12.81 21.19 16.21
CA PRO A 221 11.88 22.31 16.29
C PRO A 221 11.46 22.82 14.90
N GLY A 222 10.18 23.12 14.73
CA GLY A 222 9.64 23.57 13.43
C GLY A 222 9.53 22.48 12.37
N TYR A 223 9.71 21.20 12.73
CA TYR A 223 9.51 20.08 11.80
C TYR A 223 8.12 20.13 11.15
N LEU A 224 8.10 19.92 9.84
CA LEU A 224 6.88 19.75 9.05
C LEU A 224 7.01 18.45 8.22
N PRO A 225 6.03 17.54 8.28
CA PRO A 225 6.09 16.27 7.55
C PRO A 225 6.25 16.44 6.05
N THR A 226 7.20 15.68 5.49
CA THR A 226 7.35 15.50 4.05
C THR A 226 6.29 14.53 3.52
N ASP A 227 6.14 14.46 2.20
CA ASP A 227 5.23 13.48 1.58
C ASP A 227 5.60 12.04 1.97
N GLN A 228 6.90 11.77 2.09
CA GLN A 228 7.39 10.45 2.51
C GLN A 228 7.06 10.14 3.98
N ASP A 229 7.07 11.14 4.85
CA ASP A 229 6.64 10.96 6.25
C ASP A 229 5.14 10.64 6.29
N ILE A 230 4.33 11.36 5.51
CA ILE A 230 2.87 11.16 5.42
C ILE A 230 2.53 9.77 4.87
N LEU A 231 3.22 9.31 3.83
CA LEU A 231 3.03 7.98 3.25
C LEU A 231 3.24 6.85 4.27
N ARG A 232 4.20 7.04 5.19
CA ARG A 232 4.56 6.06 6.23
C ARG A 232 3.72 6.15 7.49
N THR A 233 2.92 7.20 7.67
CA THR A 233 2.01 7.26 8.83
C THR A 233 1.01 6.11 8.80
N ARG A 234 0.85 5.49 9.97
CA ARG A 234 -0.13 4.44 10.23
C ARG A 234 -1.32 5.03 10.98
N VAL A 235 -2.41 5.17 10.24
CA VAL A 235 -3.74 5.47 10.79
C VAL A 235 -4.60 4.23 10.54
N ARG A 236 -5.27 3.74 11.58
CA ARG A 236 -6.17 2.60 11.43
C ARG A 236 -7.40 3.04 10.63
N SER A 237 -7.53 2.53 9.41
CA SER A 237 -8.71 2.77 8.56
C SER A 237 -9.94 2.07 9.14
N THR A 238 -10.94 2.85 9.49
CA THR A 238 -12.24 2.37 10.00
C THR A 238 -13.36 2.82 9.08
N GLY A 239 -14.34 1.95 8.82
CA GLY A 239 -15.44 2.26 7.93
C GLY A 239 -15.05 2.20 6.45
N ILE A 240 -15.76 2.99 5.65
CA ILE A 240 -15.63 3.09 4.20
C ILE A 240 -15.35 4.56 3.90
N VAL A 241 -14.23 4.84 3.24
CA VAL A 241 -13.86 6.18 2.80
C VAL A 241 -13.80 6.17 1.28
N GLU A 242 -14.44 7.16 0.65
CA GLU A 242 -14.40 7.33 -0.79
C GLU A 242 -13.43 8.45 -1.15
N HIS A 243 -12.57 8.18 -2.13
CA HIS A 243 -11.65 9.13 -2.71
C HIS A 243 -11.94 9.29 -4.20
N ALA A 244 -11.89 10.53 -4.69
CA ALA A 244 -12.05 10.83 -6.11
C ALA A 244 -10.73 11.39 -6.67
N PHE A 245 -10.31 10.86 -7.80
CA PHE A 245 -9.11 11.27 -8.51
C PHE A 245 -9.42 11.48 -9.99
N ASP A 246 -8.67 12.37 -10.63
CA ASP A 246 -8.65 12.50 -12.09
C ASP A 246 -7.33 11.91 -12.61
N VAL A 247 -7.41 10.74 -13.25
CA VAL A 247 -6.24 10.02 -13.76
C VAL A 247 -6.30 10.07 -15.28
N ARG A 248 -5.46 10.92 -15.90
CA ARG A 248 -5.40 11.09 -17.36
C ARG A 248 -6.75 11.47 -18.00
N GLY A 249 -7.54 12.33 -17.35
CA GLY A 249 -8.86 12.76 -17.83
C GLY A 249 -10.00 11.79 -17.48
N GLN A 250 -9.69 10.66 -16.84
CA GLN A 250 -10.64 9.66 -16.41
C GLN A 250 -10.96 9.83 -14.93
N LYS A 251 -12.24 10.03 -14.60
CA LYS A 251 -12.69 10.09 -13.20
C LYS A 251 -12.60 8.71 -12.56
N LEU A 252 -11.78 8.59 -11.51
CA LEU A 252 -11.61 7.37 -10.72
C LEU A 252 -12.15 7.61 -9.31
N ARG A 253 -13.10 6.76 -8.88
CA ARG A 253 -13.60 6.70 -7.51
C ARG A 253 -13.06 5.47 -6.83
N VAL A 254 -12.23 5.66 -5.80
CA VAL A 254 -11.61 4.58 -5.03
C VAL A 254 -12.28 4.47 -3.67
N LEU A 255 -12.82 3.30 -3.37
CA LEU A 255 -13.33 2.96 -2.04
C LEU A 255 -12.23 2.28 -1.23
N ASP A 256 -11.74 2.97 -0.19
CA ASP A 256 -10.82 2.43 0.82
C ASP A 256 -11.64 1.90 2.01
N VAL A 257 -11.49 0.61 2.29
CA VAL A 257 -12.19 -0.06 3.39
C VAL A 257 -11.19 -0.66 4.38
N GLY A 258 -11.57 -0.65 5.66
CA GLY A 258 -10.76 -1.26 6.72
C GLY A 258 -10.46 -2.74 6.45
N GLY A 259 -9.19 -3.13 6.54
CA GLY A 259 -8.72 -4.50 6.24
C GLY A 259 -8.82 -5.51 7.39
N GLN A 260 -8.95 -5.00 8.62
CA GLN A 260 -9.02 -5.82 9.84
C GLN A 260 -10.31 -6.62 9.90
N ARG A 261 -10.30 -7.77 10.57
CA ARG A 261 -11.45 -8.69 10.62
C ARG A 261 -12.74 -8.02 11.11
N SER A 262 -12.64 -7.09 12.08
CA SER A 262 -13.78 -6.33 12.60
C SER A 262 -14.45 -5.42 11.57
N GLU A 263 -13.71 -4.95 10.57
CA GLU A 263 -14.19 -4.01 9.56
C GLU A 263 -14.80 -4.71 8.34
N ARG A 264 -14.48 -6.00 8.10
CA ARG A 264 -14.89 -6.72 6.89
C ARG A 264 -16.39 -6.89 6.72
N LYS A 265 -17.15 -6.88 7.82
CA LYS A 265 -18.62 -6.91 7.76
C LYS A 265 -19.20 -5.73 6.96
N LYS A 266 -18.47 -4.61 6.87
CA LYS A 266 -18.89 -3.41 6.15
C LYS A 266 -18.64 -3.50 4.64
N TRP A 267 -17.79 -4.43 4.18
CA TRP A 267 -17.35 -4.51 2.78
C TRP A 267 -18.51 -4.72 1.81
N ILE A 268 -19.51 -5.50 2.19
CA ILE A 268 -20.66 -5.83 1.35
C ILE A 268 -21.41 -4.58 0.86
N HIS A 269 -21.40 -3.49 1.63
CA HIS A 269 -22.02 -2.22 1.26
C HIS A 269 -21.33 -1.51 0.08
N CYS A 270 -20.16 -1.99 -0.35
CA CYS A 270 -19.38 -1.40 -1.44
C CYS A 270 -19.45 -2.21 -2.75
N PHE A 271 -20.00 -3.43 -2.72
CA PHE A 271 -19.79 -4.43 -3.78
C PHE A 271 -20.60 -4.18 -5.06
N GLU A 272 -21.61 -3.33 -5.02
CA GLU A 272 -22.42 -3.01 -6.20
C GLU A 272 -21.64 -2.18 -7.23
N ASN A 273 -21.77 -2.54 -8.50
CA ASN A 273 -21.26 -1.76 -9.64
C ASN A 273 -19.77 -1.41 -9.57
N VAL A 274 -18.95 -2.32 -9.04
CA VAL A 274 -17.48 -2.16 -9.01
C VAL A 274 -16.92 -2.47 -10.40
N ASN A 275 -16.25 -1.51 -11.03
CA ASN A 275 -15.58 -1.72 -12.32
C ASN A 275 -14.25 -2.46 -12.16
N MET A 276 -13.52 -2.14 -11.08
CA MET A 276 -12.19 -2.68 -10.81
C MET A 276 -12.05 -3.06 -9.33
N LEU A 277 -11.54 -4.25 -9.07
CA LEU A 277 -11.16 -4.67 -7.72
C LEU A 277 -9.64 -4.65 -7.61
N ILE A 278 -9.12 -3.87 -6.66
CA ILE A 278 -7.69 -3.82 -6.34
C ILE A 278 -7.50 -4.59 -5.04
N PHE A 279 -6.87 -5.76 -5.10
CA PHE A 279 -6.52 -6.54 -3.93
C PHE A 279 -5.05 -6.32 -3.58
N VAL A 280 -4.80 -5.89 -2.34
CA VAL A 280 -3.45 -5.60 -1.84
C VAL A 280 -3.07 -6.62 -0.78
N ALA A 281 -1.99 -7.37 -1.02
CA ALA A 281 -1.44 -8.36 -0.11
C ALA A 281 0.01 -8.02 0.24
N ALA A 282 0.35 -7.97 1.52
CA ALA A 282 1.73 -7.77 1.95
C ALA A 282 2.48 -9.11 1.94
N ILE A 283 3.28 -9.36 0.90
CA ILE A 283 3.99 -10.64 0.75
C ILE A 283 5.18 -10.78 1.70
N SER A 284 5.64 -9.68 2.31
CA SER A 284 6.68 -9.70 3.34
C SER A 284 6.23 -10.26 4.68
N GLU A 285 4.92 -10.45 4.89
CA GLU A 285 4.33 -10.94 6.15
C GLU A 285 4.22 -12.48 6.18
N TYR A 286 4.95 -13.18 5.31
CA TYR A 286 4.93 -14.63 5.22
C TYR A 286 5.39 -15.34 6.50
N ASP A 287 6.17 -14.66 7.33
CA ASP A 287 6.75 -15.16 8.57
C ASP A 287 6.10 -14.55 9.82
N GLN A 288 4.96 -13.87 9.65
CA GLN A 288 4.26 -13.18 10.73
C GLN A 288 2.89 -13.77 11.00
N VAL A 289 2.41 -13.61 12.24
CA VAL A 289 1.05 -13.99 12.67
C VAL A 289 0.14 -12.77 12.79
N LEU A 290 -1.18 -12.95 12.73
CA LEU A 290 -2.14 -11.86 12.85
C LEU A 290 -2.05 -11.21 14.24
N PHE A 291 -2.31 -9.90 14.27
CA PHE A 291 -2.44 -9.19 15.54
C PHE A 291 -3.66 -9.68 16.32
N GLU A 292 -4.76 -9.96 15.64
CA GLU A 292 -6.00 -10.43 16.24
C GLU A 292 -5.94 -11.91 16.67
N ASP A 293 -5.02 -12.70 16.12
CA ASP A 293 -4.93 -14.16 16.32
C ASP A 293 -3.49 -14.65 16.08
N SER A 294 -2.77 -14.94 17.17
CA SER A 294 -1.36 -15.35 17.12
C SER A 294 -1.13 -16.76 16.56
N THR A 295 -2.19 -17.50 16.23
CA THR A 295 -2.10 -18.85 15.63
C THR A 295 -2.21 -18.83 14.11
N VAL A 296 -2.64 -17.72 13.54
CA VAL A 296 -2.91 -17.59 12.10
C VAL A 296 -1.82 -16.76 11.45
N ASN A 297 -1.16 -17.34 10.44
CA ASN A 297 -0.20 -16.64 9.61
C ASN A 297 -0.87 -15.53 8.78
N ARG A 298 -0.24 -14.36 8.69
CA ARG A 298 -0.79 -13.18 8.01
C ARG A 298 -0.96 -13.38 6.50
N LEU A 299 0.05 -13.97 5.84
CA LEU A 299 -0.02 -14.22 4.40
C LEU A 299 -1.03 -15.32 4.07
N ALA A 300 -1.17 -16.34 4.93
CA ALA A 300 -2.20 -17.36 4.81
C ALA A 300 -3.62 -16.76 4.94
N GLU A 301 -3.84 -15.84 5.87
CA GLU A 301 -5.11 -15.09 5.95
C GLU A 301 -5.36 -14.28 4.66
N ALA A 302 -4.32 -13.65 4.10
CA ALA A 302 -4.43 -12.88 2.87
C ALA A 302 -4.77 -13.75 1.65
N THR A 303 -4.21 -14.97 1.55
CA THR A 303 -4.52 -15.92 0.47
C THR A 303 -5.94 -16.48 0.59
N MET A 304 -6.39 -16.84 1.79
CA MET A 304 -7.79 -17.24 2.03
C MET A 304 -8.77 -16.14 1.66
N LEU A 305 -8.46 -14.89 2.03
CA LEU A 305 -9.29 -13.74 1.70
C LEU A 305 -9.32 -13.48 0.19
N TRP A 306 -8.17 -13.60 -0.47
CA TRP A 306 -8.07 -13.48 -1.92
C TRP A 306 -8.89 -14.56 -2.62
N GLU A 307 -8.80 -15.82 -2.21
CA GLU A 307 -9.56 -16.91 -2.83
C GLU A 307 -11.07 -16.65 -2.75
N SER A 308 -11.55 -16.18 -1.60
CA SER A 308 -12.96 -15.80 -1.41
C SER A 308 -13.39 -14.66 -2.34
N VAL A 309 -12.57 -13.61 -2.45
CA VAL A 309 -12.85 -12.43 -3.27
C VAL A 309 -12.76 -12.73 -4.77
N ALA A 310 -11.70 -13.39 -5.20
CA ALA A 310 -11.43 -13.79 -6.58
C ALA A 310 -12.56 -14.64 -7.16
N ASN A 311 -13.15 -15.50 -6.33
CA ASN A 311 -14.20 -16.42 -6.75
C ASN A 311 -15.62 -15.94 -6.40
N SER A 312 -15.77 -14.71 -5.91
CA SER A 312 -17.08 -14.12 -5.56
C SER A 312 -17.92 -13.77 -6.79
N ARG A 313 -19.23 -14.04 -6.69
CA ARG A 313 -20.23 -13.69 -7.72
C ARG A 313 -20.48 -12.19 -7.85
N TRP A 314 -20.34 -11.44 -6.76
CA TRP A 314 -20.39 -9.97 -6.78
C TRP A 314 -19.37 -9.38 -7.76
N PHE A 315 -18.24 -10.06 -7.86
CA PHE A 315 -17.10 -9.81 -8.73
C PHE A 315 -17.34 -9.83 -10.23
N GLU A 316 -18.36 -10.55 -10.72
CA GLU A 316 -18.25 -11.29 -12.00
C GLU A 316 -17.78 -10.48 -13.20
N ARG A 317 -18.20 -9.22 -13.29
CA ARG A 317 -17.88 -8.29 -14.39
C ARG A 317 -16.70 -7.35 -14.09
N SER A 318 -16.20 -7.33 -12.86
CA SER A 318 -15.08 -6.46 -12.48
C SER A 318 -13.75 -6.99 -13.02
N SER A 319 -12.86 -6.06 -13.37
CA SER A 319 -11.45 -6.34 -13.63
C SER A 319 -10.67 -6.49 -12.32
N PHE A 320 -9.65 -7.35 -12.29
CA PHE A 320 -8.93 -7.67 -11.06
C PHE A 320 -7.48 -7.21 -11.15
N VAL A 321 -7.05 -6.46 -10.15
CA VAL A 321 -5.67 -6.03 -9.96
C VAL A 321 -5.19 -6.60 -8.64
N LEU A 322 -4.15 -7.41 -8.69
CA LEU A 322 -3.49 -7.98 -7.54
C LEU A 322 -2.15 -7.27 -7.32
N MET A 323 -2.04 -6.56 -6.21
CA MET A 323 -0.82 -5.88 -5.76
C MET A 323 -0.16 -6.69 -4.66
N LEU A 324 0.94 -7.37 -5.00
CA LEU A 324 1.81 -8.08 -4.08
C LEU A 324 2.82 -7.07 -3.51
N ASN A 325 2.42 -6.46 -2.40
CA ASN A 325 3.04 -5.28 -1.81
C ASN A 325 4.16 -5.61 -0.80
N LYS A 326 4.93 -4.58 -0.43
CA LYS A 326 6.10 -4.67 0.46
C LYS A 326 7.23 -5.54 -0.14
N ILE A 327 7.43 -5.44 -1.46
CA ILE A 327 8.46 -6.22 -2.18
C ILE A 327 9.88 -5.89 -1.72
N ASP A 328 10.11 -4.66 -1.25
CA ASP A 328 11.35 -4.18 -0.66
C ASP A 328 11.70 -4.96 0.61
N ILE A 329 10.74 -5.07 1.54
CA ILE A 329 10.92 -5.81 2.80
C ILE A 329 11.02 -7.31 2.53
N PHE A 330 10.18 -7.84 1.64
CA PHE A 330 10.27 -9.23 1.20
C PHE A 330 11.66 -9.56 0.61
N ALA A 331 12.18 -8.68 -0.25
CA ALA A 331 13.48 -8.86 -0.86
C ALA A 331 14.62 -8.82 0.16
N ALA A 332 14.51 -7.98 1.19
CA ALA A 332 15.48 -7.94 2.28
C ALA A 332 15.50 -9.27 3.06
N LYS A 333 14.33 -9.79 3.44
CA LYS A 333 14.21 -11.06 4.19
C LYS A 333 14.70 -12.27 3.40
N VAL A 334 14.32 -12.37 2.12
CA VAL A 334 14.77 -13.47 1.26
C VAL A 334 16.30 -13.47 1.13
N ARG A 335 16.91 -12.29 0.93
CA ARG A 335 18.36 -12.17 0.76
C ARG A 335 19.14 -12.33 2.06
N SER A 336 18.59 -11.95 3.21
CA SER A 336 19.27 -12.11 4.50
C SER A 336 19.37 -13.58 4.89
N GLY A 337 18.39 -14.40 4.51
CA GLY A 337 18.32 -15.82 4.86
C GLY A 337 17.95 -16.06 6.33
N GLU A 338 17.59 -15.01 7.09
CA GLU A 338 17.21 -15.11 8.50
C GLU A 338 15.81 -15.72 8.71
N SER A 339 14.99 -15.71 7.65
CA SER A 339 13.62 -16.22 7.63
C SER A 339 13.39 -16.98 6.32
N PRO A 340 13.92 -18.22 6.17
CA PRO A 340 13.86 -18.96 4.92
C PRO A 340 12.41 -19.30 4.51
N LEU A 341 12.06 -19.07 3.23
CA LEU A 341 10.71 -19.35 2.73
C LEU A 341 10.27 -20.79 2.90
N VAL A 342 11.20 -21.75 2.79
CA VAL A 342 10.94 -23.18 2.93
C VAL A 342 10.39 -23.59 4.30
N GLU A 343 10.61 -22.78 5.34
CA GLU A 343 10.06 -23.04 6.68
C GLU A 343 8.55 -22.76 6.74
N TYR A 344 8.07 -21.85 5.91
CA TYR A 344 6.67 -21.42 5.85
C TYR A 344 5.93 -22.02 4.66
N PHE A 345 6.66 -22.36 3.60
CA PHE A 345 6.18 -22.95 2.36
C PHE A 345 7.03 -24.18 2.01
N PRO A 346 6.73 -25.36 2.59
CA PRO A 346 7.52 -26.57 2.36
C PRO A 346 7.57 -27.03 0.90
N ASP A 347 6.62 -26.58 0.06
CA ASP A 347 6.55 -26.82 -1.38
C ASP A 347 7.40 -25.85 -2.22
N PHE A 348 7.99 -24.82 -1.61
CA PHE A 348 8.93 -23.94 -2.30
C PHE A 348 10.25 -24.67 -2.59
N THR A 349 10.59 -24.78 -3.87
CA THR A 349 11.78 -25.52 -4.35
C THR A 349 12.89 -24.61 -4.90
N GLY A 350 12.73 -23.29 -4.78
CA GLY A 350 13.73 -22.33 -5.25
C GLY A 350 15.01 -22.31 -4.40
N PRO A 351 16.16 -21.90 -4.95
CA PRO A 351 17.40 -21.79 -4.20
C PRO A 351 17.30 -20.81 -3.02
N PRO A 352 17.98 -21.06 -1.88
CA PRO A 352 18.05 -20.11 -0.77
C PRO A 352 18.59 -18.75 -1.24
N GLY A 353 17.90 -17.65 -0.87
CA GLY A 353 18.29 -16.30 -1.26
C GLY A 353 17.90 -15.87 -2.68
N ASP A 354 17.32 -16.76 -3.49
CA ASP A 354 16.88 -16.43 -4.85
C ASP A 354 15.56 -15.65 -4.82
N LEU A 355 15.70 -14.33 -5.00
CA LEU A 355 14.58 -13.40 -4.99
C LEU A 355 13.63 -13.61 -6.19
N ASP A 356 14.14 -13.99 -7.36
CA ASP A 356 13.29 -14.10 -8.54
C ASP A 356 12.48 -15.38 -8.51
N ALA A 357 13.06 -16.49 -8.05
CA ALA A 357 12.32 -17.70 -7.72
C ALA A 357 11.23 -17.43 -6.65
N ALA A 358 11.59 -16.72 -5.58
CA ALA A 358 10.67 -16.34 -4.51
C ALA A 358 9.49 -15.46 -5.00
N LYS A 359 9.78 -14.45 -5.84
CA LYS A 359 8.75 -13.60 -6.45
C LYS A 359 7.80 -14.40 -7.35
N GLN A 360 8.34 -15.29 -8.17
CA GLN A 360 7.54 -16.13 -9.06
C GLN A 360 6.64 -17.07 -8.27
N TYR A 361 7.16 -17.66 -7.19
CA TYR A 361 6.39 -18.49 -6.27
C TYR A 361 5.23 -17.71 -5.64
N MET A 362 5.48 -16.52 -5.09
CA MET A 362 4.42 -15.68 -4.52
C MET A 362 3.34 -15.31 -5.55
N LYS A 363 3.75 -14.94 -6.78
CA LYS A 363 2.79 -14.69 -7.87
C LYS A 363 1.95 -15.93 -8.16
N HIS A 364 2.59 -17.09 -8.30
CA HIS A 364 1.92 -18.34 -8.60
C HIS A 364 0.88 -18.70 -7.54
N ASN A 365 1.22 -18.58 -6.26
CA ASN A 365 0.34 -18.92 -5.14
C ASN A 365 -0.97 -18.12 -5.14
N PHE A 366 -0.93 -16.83 -5.48
CA PHE A 366 -2.15 -16.05 -5.56
C PHE A 366 -2.92 -16.29 -6.87
N VAL A 367 -2.20 -16.38 -8.01
CA VAL A 367 -2.85 -16.57 -9.32
C VAL A 367 -3.58 -17.91 -9.38
N SER A 368 -3.00 -18.98 -8.81
CA SER A 368 -3.58 -20.33 -8.83
C SER A 368 -4.92 -20.42 -8.08
N LEU A 369 -5.17 -19.54 -7.12
CA LEU A 369 -6.44 -19.47 -6.35
C LEU A 369 -7.60 -18.83 -7.13
N SER A 370 -7.32 -18.16 -8.25
CA SER A 370 -8.35 -17.58 -9.11
C SER A 370 -8.83 -18.60 -10.14
N ARG A 371 -10.10 -19.02 -10.05
CA ARG A 371 -10.65 -20.07 -10.95
C ARG A 371 -10.86 -19.58 -12.38
N LYS A 372 -11.13 -18.27 -12.57
CA LYS A 372 -11.39 -17.67 -13.89
C LYS A 372 -10.12 -17.08 -14.48
N LYS A 373 -9.43 -17.84 -15.33
CA LYS A 373 -8.16 -17.41 -15.97
C LYS A 373 -8.34 -16.32 -17.04
N ASP A 374 -9.52 -16.21 -17.63
CA ASP A 374 -9.82 -15.28 -18.73
C ASP A 374 -10.29 -13.87 -18.27
N ARG A 375 -10.30 -13.61 -16.96
CA ARG A 375 -10.96 -12.41 -16.40
C ARG A 375 -10.14 -11.12 -16.50
N GLY A 376 -8.93 -11.14 -17.07
CA GLY A 376 -7.99 -10.01 -16.99
C GLY A 376 -7.55 -9.77 -15.54
N LEU A 377 -6.78 -10.73 -14.99
CA LEU A 377 -6.11 -10.61 -13.70
C LEU A 377 -4.71 -10.01 -13.92
N TYR A 378 -4.51 -8.79 -13.41
CA TYR A 378 -3.23 -8.09 -13.51
C TYR A 378 -2.47 -8.21 -12.21
N VAL A 379 -1.24 -8.71 -12.25
CA VAL A 379 -0.44 -8.98 -11.05
C VAL A 379 0.81 -8.11 -11.05
N HIS A 380 0.92 -7.26 -10.03
CA HIS A 380 2.03 -6.34 -9.85
C HIS A 380 2.72 -6.60 -8.53
N LEU A 381 4.06 -6.68 -8.55
CA LEU A 381 4.86 -6.60 -7.33
C LEU A 381 5.06 -5.12 -7.04
N THR A 382 4.70 -4.65 -5.84
CA THR A 382 4.67 -3.22 -5.53
C THR A 382 5.43 -2.90 -4.25
N CYS A 383 6.05 -1.73 -4.24
CA CYS A 383 6.46 -1.02 -3.05
C CYS A 383 5.57 0.22 -2.95
N ALA A 384 4.54 0.18 -2.10
CA ALA A 384 3.57 1.29 -2.01
C ALA A 384 4.21 2.62 -1.52
N THR A 385 5.41 2.58 -0.96
CA THR A 385 6.18 3.77 -0.56
C THR A 385 7.09 4.31 -1.69
N ASP A 386 7.18 3.61 -2.83
CA ASP A 386 7.86 4.05 -4.04
C ASP A 386 6.85 4.73 -4.98
N THR A 387 6.94 6.05 -5.08
CA THR A 387 6.02 6.87 -5.87
C THR A 387 6.14 6.60 -7.37
N ASP A 388 7.34 6.41 -7.90
CA ASP A 388 7.55 6.22 -9.33
C ASP A 388 7.05 4.85 -9.78
N GLN A 389 7.34 3.80 -9.00
CA GLN A 389 6.80 2.47 -9.27
C GLN A 389 5.26 2.49 -9.19
N THR A 390 4.70 3.13 -8.16
CA THR A 390 3.24 3.20 -7.98
C THR A 390 2.58 3.98 -9.13
N ARG A 391 3.21 5.05 -9.64
CA ARG A 391 2.73 5.81 -10.80
C ARG A 391 2.59 4.93 -12.04
N VAL A 392 3.63 4.15 -12.34
CA VAL A 392 3.65 3.25 -13.49
C VAL A 392 2.57 2.17 -13.36
N VAL A 393 2.44 1.57 -12.17
CA VAL A 393 1.43 0.53 -11.91
C VAL A 393 0.01 1.07 -12.04
N VAL A 394 -0.31 2.21 -11.41
CA VAL A 394 -1.66 2.81 -11.49
C VAL A 394 -2.00 3.22 -12.92
N GLY A 395 -1.05 3.81 -13.65
CA GLY A 395 -1.25 4.18 -15.06
C GLY A 395 -1.57 2.97 -15.94
N ALA A 396 -0.77 1.89 -15.84
CA ALA A 396 -0.98 0.66 -16.60
C ALA A 396 -2.34 0.01 -16.28
N VAL A 397 -2.72 0.00 -15.00
CA VAL A 397 -4.00 -0.53 -14.53
C VAL A 397 -5.19 0.26 -15.10
N MET A 398 -5.09 1.59 -15.15
CA MET A 398 -6.14 2.44 -15.73
C MET A 398 -6.26 2.24 -17.24
N ASP A 399 -5.15 2.19 -17.97
CA ASP A 399 -5.16 1.96 -19.41
C ASP A 399 -5.83 0.62 -19.76
N GLN A 400 -5.55 -0.43 -18.99
CA GLN A 400 -6.13 -1.76 -19.16
C GLN A 400 -7.64 -1.79 -18.90
N VAL A 401 -8.11 -1.14 -17.82
CA VAL A 401 -9.54 -1.10 -17.51
C VAL A 401 -10.30 -0.25 -18.52
N LEU A 402 -9.74 0.86 -18.95
CA LEU A 402 -10.31 1.68 -20.02
C LEU A 402 -10.42 0.90 -21.33
N THR A 403 -9.38 0.17 -21.72
CA THR A 403 -9.39 -0.71 -22.90
C THR A 403 -10.55 -1.71 -22.81
N ARG A 404 -10.72 -2.38 -21.66
CA ARG A 404 -11.84 -3.30 -21.46
C ARG A 404 -13.20 -2.62 -21.56
N LEU A 405 -13.36 -1.45 -20.91
CA LEU A 405 -14.61 -0.70 -20.94
C LEU A 405 -14.98 -0.27 -22.37
N LEU A 406 -13.98 0.11 -23.19
CA LEU A 406 -14.17 0.44 -24.60
C LEU A 406 -14.57 -0.80 -25.42
N SER A 407 -13.97 -1.96 -25.15
CA SER A 407 -14.34 -3.21 -25.82
C SER A 407 -15.76 -3.68 -25.45
N GLU A 408 -16.17 -3.54 -24.18
CA GLU A 408 -17.53 -3.89 -23.73
C GLU A 408 -18.63 -3.05 -24.41
N VAL A 409 -18.30 -1.85 -24.89
CA VAL A 409 -19.23 -1.00 -25.67
C VAL A 409 -19.03 -1.11 -27.18
N GLY A 410 -18.18 -2.03 -27.65
CA GLY A 410 -17.96 -2.32 -29.07
C GLY A 410 -17.12 -1.30 -29.82
N LEU A 411 -16.30 -0.50 -29.11
CA LEU A 411 -15.44 0.52 -29.73
C LEU A 411 -14.07 -0.01 -30.19
N ILE A 412 -13.61 -1.12 -29.62
CA ILE A 412 -12.36 -1.82 -29.98
C ILE A 412 -12.48 -3.33 -29.88
#